data_AF-A0A7V9VAV1-F1
#
_entry.id   AF-A0A7V9VAV1-F1
#
_cell.length_a   1.000
_cell.length_b   1.000
_cell.length_c   1.000
_cell.angle_alpha   90.00
_cell.angle_beta   90.00
_cell.angle_gamma   90.00
#
_symmetry.space_group_name_H-M   'P 1'
#
loop_
_entity.id
_entity.type
_entity.pdbx_description
1 polymer ?
#
loop_
_entity_poly.entity_id
_entity_poly.type
_entity_poly.pdbx_seq_one_letter_code
_entity_poly.pdbx_strand_id
1 'polypeptide(L)'
;MATTTTTPRRRDIRLTLAMAAAKATSGVIRRAGRGGGTAAPGLVADRLDDALLGKLVARLPGGAVVIAGTNGKTTVSRMVADVLEAGGARVLHNRSGSNLVRGVVAAFADQASV
;
A
#
# COMPACT_ATOMS: atom_id res chain seq x y z
N MET A 1 -6.42 -19.71 20.22
CA MET A 1 -6.64 -18.34 20.73
C MET A 1 -5.27 -17.64 20.76
N ALA A 2 -4.86 -17.05 19.64
CA ALA A 2 -3.49 -16.53 19.47
C ALA A 2 -3.42 -15.07 19.94
N THR A 3 -2.65 -14.83 21.00
CA THR A 3 -2.41 -13.55 21.63
C THR A 3 -1.64 -12.63 20.68
N THR A 4 -2.29 -11.61 20.13
CA THR A 4 -1.62 -10.60 19.28
C THR A 4 -0.90 -9.60 20.18
N THR A 5 0.38 -9.84 20.46
CA THR A 5 1.25 -8.89 21.16
C THR A 5 1.42 -7.64 20.32
N THR A 6 0.67 -6.59 20.62
CA THR A 6 0.78 -5.29 19.95
C THR A 6 1.97 -4.54 20.54
N THR A 7 3.14 -4.68 19.93
CA THR A 7 4.34 -3.89 20.30
C THR A 7 4.03 -2.39 20.24
N PRO A 8 4.41 -1.59 21.25
CA PRO A 8 4.10 -0.16 21.29
C PRO A 8 4.74 0.54 20.09
N ARG A 9 3.89 1.09 19.22
CA ARG A 9 4.28 1.76 17.98
C ARG A 9 4.91 3.11 18.30
N ARG A 10 6.25 3.22 18.25
CA ARG A 10 6.90 4.54 18.23
C ARG A 10 6.33 5.36 17.07
N ARG A 11 6.01 6.63 17.32
CA ARG A 11 5.58 7.58 16.29
C ARG A 11 6.74 7.78 15.31
N ASP A 12 6.62 7.20 14.13
CA ASP A 12 7.55 7.44 13.03
C ASP A 12 7.07 8.65 12.22
N ILE A 13 7.63 9.81 12.55
CA ILE A 13 7.25 11.10 11.95
C ILE A 13 7.53 11.10 10.45
N ARG A 14 8.62 10.46 10.00
CA ARG A 14 8.97 10.38 8.57
C ARG A 14 7.92 9.58 7.81
N LEU A 15 7.52 8.44 8.35
CA LEU A 15 6.45 7.61 7.78
C LEU A 15 5.12 8.35 7.71
N THR A 16 4.74 9.05 8.78
CA THR A 16 3.51 9.85 8.80
C THR A 16 3.54 10.97 7.76
N LEU A 17 4.65 11.72 7.67
CA LEU A 17 4.81 12.79 6.69
C LEU A 17 4.81 12.25 5.25
N ALA A 18 5.54 11.16 4.99
CA ALA A 18 5.59 10.50 3.69
C ALA A 18 4.20 10.07 3.21
N MET A 19 3.41 9.46 4.09
CA MET A 19 2.05 9.01 3.77
C MET A 19 1.07 10.17 3.61
N ALA A 20 1.21 11.23 4.40
CA ALA A 20 0.40 12.45 4.26
C ALA A 20 0.68 13.14 2.91
N ALA A 21 1.96 13.27 2.54
CA ALA A 21 2.38 13.80 1.25
C ALA A 21 1.83 12.93 0.10
N ALA A 22 1.94 11.60 0.20
CA ALA A 22 1.38 10.68 -0.79
C ALA A 22 -0.14 10.91 -1.00
N LYS A 23 -0.91 10.97 0.09
CA LYS A 23 -2.36 11.23 0.06
C LYS A 23 -2.68 12.57 -0.59
N ALA A 24 -1.96 13.63 -0.22
CA ALA A 24 -2.14 14.96 -0.80
C ALA A 24 -1.84 14.97 -2.31
N THR A 25 -0.70 14.42 -2.73
CA THR A 25 -0.31 14.33 -4.14
C THR A 25 -1.34 13.53 -4.95
N SER A 26 -1.82 12.40 -4.43
CA SER A 26 -2.85 11.60 -5.11
C SER A 26 -4.16 12.37 -5.25
N GLY A 27 -4.58 13.06 -4.19
CA GLY A 27 -5.79 13.90 -4.18
C GLY A 27 -5.71 15.08 -5.16
N VAL A 28 -4.54 15.70 -5.34
CA VAL A 28 -4.33 16.79 -6.31
C VAL A 28 -4.37 16.25 -7.74
N ILE A 29 -3.67 15.14 -8.02
CA ILE A 29 -3.61 14.56 -9.37
C ILE A 29 -4.99 14.13 -9.85
N ARG A 30 -5.77 13.47 -8.99
CA ARG A 30 -7.13 13.04 -9.31
C ARG A 30 -8.05 14.22 -9.59
N ARG A 31 -7.96 15.29 -8.78
CA ARG A 31 -8.74 16.53 -8.99
C ARG A 31 -8.34 17.27 -10.26
N ALA A 32 -7.07 17.20 -10.66
CA ALA A 32 -6.57 17.79 -11.89
C ALA A 32 -6.86 16.95 -13.14
N GLY A 33 -7.56 15.80 -13.01
CA GLY A 33 -7.88 14.91 -14.13
C GLY A 33 -6.67 14.25 -14.80
N ARG A 34 -5.49 14.25 -14.14
CA ARG A 34 -4.22 13.78 -14.74
C ARG A 34 -3.93 12.30 -14.49
N GLY A 35 -4.97 11.48 -14.44
CA GLY A 35 -4.91 10.03 -14.25
C GLY A 35 -5.07 9.56 -12.79
N GLY A 36 -4.78 8.27 -12.54
CA GLY A 36 -5.13 7.58 -11.30
C GLY A 36 -4.28 7.89 -10.07
N GLY A 37 -3.28 8.79 -10.17
CA GLY A 37 -2.42 9.14 -9.02
C GLY A 37 -1.58 7.99 -8.48
N THR A 38 -1.06 7.10 -9.34
CA THR A 38 -0.38 5.86 -8.90
C THR A 38 1.15 5.96 -8.89
N ALA A 39 1.76 6.73 -9.79
CA ALA A 39 3.22 6.82 -9.89
C ALA A 39 3.83 7.95 -9.04
N ALA A 40 3.27 9.17 -9.13
CA ALA A 40 3.82 10.34 -8.46
C ALA A 40 3.66 10.32 -6.92
N PRO A 41 2.54 9.88 -6.34
CA PRO A 41 2.41 9.77 -4.88
C PRO A 41 3.42 8.81 -4.26
N GLY A 42 3.64 7.66 -4.90
CA GLY A 42 4.65 6.70 -4.46
C GLY A 42 6.06 7.27 -4.54
N LEU A 43 6.40 8.01 -5.60
CA LEU A 43 7.71 8.66 -5.73
C LEU A 43 7.96 9.74 -4.69
N VAL A 44 6.95 10.57 -4.37
CA VAL A 44 7.06 11.61 -3.35
C VAL A 44 7.28 11.00 -1.97
N ALA A 45 6.52 9.95 -1.65
CA ALA A 45 6.63 9.29 -0.35
C ALA A 45 7.97 8.57 -0.17
N ASP A 46 8.43 7.87 -1.21
CA ASP A 46 9.73 7.17 -1.21
C ASP A 46 10.89 8.14 -0.96
N ARG A 47 10.84 9.35 -1.54
CA ARG A 47 11.84 10.40 -1.29
C ARG A 47 11.84 10.99 0.12
N LEU A 48 10.74 10.85 0.86
CA LEU A 48 10.63 11.38 2.22
C LEU A 48 11.05 10.35 3.27
N ASP A 49 11.01 9.07 2.93
CA ASP A 49 11.39 7.97 3.80
C ASP A 49 11.86 6.77 2.98
N ASP A 50 13.17 6.62 2.79
CA ASP A 50 13.75 5.51 2.01
C ASP A 50 13.45 4.12 2.62
N ALA A 51 13.05 4.06 3.90
CA ALA A 51 12.65 2.84 4.58
C ALA A 51 11.12 2.62 4.59
N LEU A 52 10.36 3.44 3.85
CA LEU A 52 8.90 3.49 3.84
C LEU A 52 8.26 2.11 3.63
N LEU A 53 8.67 1.39 2.59
CA LEU A 53 8.07 0.10 2.25
C LEU A 53 8.24 -0.92 3.38
N GLY A 54 9.44 -1.02 3.96
CA GLY A 54 9.71 -1.93 5.07
C GLY A 54 8.85 -1.61 6.30
N LYS A 55 8.69 -0.32 6.61
CA LYS A 55 7.84 0.13 7.71
C LYS A 55 6.35 -0.11 7.46
N LEU A 56 5.89 0.00 6.22
CA LEU A 56 4.50 -0.29 5.85
C LEU A 56 4.20 -1.79 5.93
N VAL A 57 5.10 -2.63 5.40
CA VAL A 57 4.96 -4.09 5.44
C VAL A 57 5.00 -4.61 6.88
N ALA A 58 5.88 -4.07 7.74
CA ALA A 58 5.92 -4.41 9.16
C ALA A 58 4.63 -4.08 9.93
N ARG A 59 3.72 -3.28 9.35
CA ARG A 59 2.42 -2.94 9.92
C ARG A 59 1.27 -3.81 9.40
N LEU A 60 1.55 -4.79 8.53
CA LEU A 60 0.56 -5.75 8.06
C LEU A 60 0.49 -6.97 9.02
N PRO A 61 -0.57 -7.11 9.83
CA PRO A 61 -0.65 -8.19 10.82
C PRO A 61 -0.73 -9.58 10.20
N GLY A 62 -1.29 -9.71 9.00
CA GLY A 62 -1.37 -10.95 8.23
C GLY A 62 -0.19 -11.19 7.27
N GLY A 63 0.84 -10.34 7.31
CA GLY A 63 1.96 -10.40 6.37
C GLY A 63 1.59 -9.93 4.96
N ALA A 64 2.34 -10.39 3.96
CA ALA A 64 2.17 -9.99 2.57
C ALA A 64 2.24 -11.22 1.63
N VAL A 65 1.40 -11.20 0.59
CA VAL A 65 1.42 -12.18 -0.50
C VAL A 65 1.97 -11.50 -1.74
N VAL A 66 3.06 -12.03 -2.31
CA VAL A 66 3.69 -11.51 -3.54
C VAL A 66 3.42 -12.49 -4.68
N ILE A 67 2.85 -11.98 -5.77
CA ILE A 67 2.53 -12.77 -6.97
C ILE A 67 3.45 -12.35 -8.10
N ALA A 68 4.30 -13.28 -8.53
CA ALA A 68 5.26 -13.10 -9.61
C ALA A 68 4.98 -14.10 -10.76
N GLY A 69 5.43 -13.75 -11.97
CA GLY A 69 5.22 -14.56 -13.16
C GLY A 69 5.24 -13.71 -14.43
N THR A 70 5.32 -14.32 -15.61
CA THR A 70 5.31 -13.60 -16.89
C THR A 70 3.90 -13.09 -17.22
N ASN A 71 2.89 -13.94 -17.02
CA ASN A 71 1.48 -13.65 -17.30
C ASN A 71 0.59 -13.90 -16.08
N GLY A 72 -0.67 -13.46 -16.16
CA GLY A 72 -1.70 -13.79 -15.16
C GLY A 72 -1.57 -13.13 -13.79
N LYS A 73 -0.47 -12.41 -13.48
CA LYS A 73 -0.23 -11.75 -12.18
C LYS A 73 -1.43 -10.94 -11.69
N THR A 74 -1.93 -10.02 -12.51
CA THR A 74 -3.05 -9.14 -12.14
C THR A 74 -4.32 -9.95 -11.86
N THR A 75 -4.64 -10.89 -12.75
CA THR A 75 -5.81 -11.76 -12.65
C THR A 75 -5.77 -12.64 -11.39
N VAL A 76 -4.62 -13.30 -11.14
CA VAL A 76 -4.42 -14.12 -9.93
C VAL A 76 -4.43 -13.26 -8.67
N SER A 77 -3.78 -12.10 -8.69
CA SER A 77 -3.73 -11.20 -7.54
C SER A 77 -5.09 -10.67 -7.14
N ARG A 78 -5.98 -10.46 -8.12
CA ARG A 78 -7.36 -10.08 -7.88
C ARG A 78 -8.15 -11.25 -7.29
N MET A 79 -8.07 -12.44 -7.89
CA MET A 79 -8.75 -13.63 -7.36
C MET A 79 -8.35 -13.94 -5.91
N VAL A 80 -7.05 -13.86 -5.59
CA VAL A 80 -6.56 -14.08 -4.23
C VAL A 80 -7.14 -13.03 -3.27
N ALA A 81 -7.19 -11.75 -3.66
CA ALA A 81 -7.78 -10.70 -2.84
C ALA A 81 -9.29 -10.95 -2.62
N ASP A 82 -10.04 -11.27 -3.69
CA ASP A 82 -11.48 -11.52 -3.63
C ASP A 82 -11.81 -12.72 -2.72
N VAL A 83 -11.03 -13.81 -2.79
CA VAL A 83 -11.20 -14.99 -1.92
C VAL A 83 -10.93 -14.66 -0.45
N LEU A 84 -9.86 -13.90 -0.17
CA LEU A 84 -9.52 -13.50 1.19
C LEU A 84 -10.57 -12.54 1.78
N GLU A 85 -11.05 -11.58 0.98
CA GLU A 85 -12.13 -10.66 1.37
C GLU A 85 -13.45 -11.41 1.61
N ALA A 86 -13.80 -12.38 0.76
CA ALA A 86 -14.96 -13.25 0.95
C ALA A 86 -14.86 -14.11 2.23
N GLY A 87 -13.63 -14.45 2.65
CA GLY A 87 -13.34 -15.10 3.92
C GLY A 87 -13.36 -14.16 5.14
N GLY A 88 -13.72 -12.88 4.97
CA GLY A 88 -13.81 -11.90 6.03
C GLY A 88 -12.51 -11.17 6.37
N ALA A 89 -11.43 -11.37 5.61
CA ALA A 89 -10.19 -10.65 5.80
C ALA A 89 -10.26 -9.24 5.20
N ARG A 90 -9.63 -8.26 5.85
CA ARG A 90 -9.39 -6.94 5.25
C ARG A 90 -8.09 -6.97 4.47
N VAL A 91 -8.16 -6.88 3.15
CA VAL A 91 -6.99 -6.97 2.26
C VAL A 91 -6.59 -5.60 1.74
N LEU A 92 -5.28 -5.34 1.70
CA LEU A 92 -4.72 -4.25 0.93
C LEU A 92 -4.26 -4.80 -0.41
N HIS A 93 -4.87 -4.31 -1.50
CA HIS A 93 -4.63 -4.86 -2.83
C HIS A 93 -4.20 -3.77 -3.82
N ASN A 94 -3.07 -3.97 -4.50
CA ASN A 94 -2.59 -3.06 -5.54
C ASN A 94 -3.37 -3.26 -6.85
N ARG A 95 -4.59 -2.70 -6.90
CA ARG A 95 -5.51 -2.77 -8.05
C ARG A 95 -4.95 -2.14 -9.33
N SER A 96 -3.96 -1.25 -9.22
CA SER A 96 -3.42 -0.54 -10.38
C SER A 96 -2.59 -1.43 -11.31
N GLY A 97 -2.16 -2.61 -10.85
CA GLY A 97 -1.22 -3.46 -11.58
C GLY A 97 0.18 -2.85 -11.73
N SER A 98 0.46 -1.72 -11.08
CA SER A 98 1.80 -1.11 -11.07
C SER A 98 2.71 -1.94 -10.18
N ASN A 99 3.53 -2.80 -10.79
CA ASN A 99 4.43 -3.73 -10.10
C ASN A 99 5.70 -3.06 -9.54
N LEU A 100 5.69 -1.73 -9.39
CA LEU A 100 6.79 -0.96 -8.83
C LEU A 100 6.45 -0.59 -7.38
N VAL A 101 7.48 -0.37 -6.56
CA VAL A 101 7.35 0.07 -5.15
C VAL A 101 6.35 1.23 -5.01
N ARG A 102 6.43 2.21 -5.91
CA ARG A 102 5.52 3.35 -5.96
C ARG A 102 4.03 2.97 -6.05
N GLY A 103 3.68 1.91 -6.78
CA GLY A 103 2.32 1.42 -6.92
C GLY A 103 1.80 0.77 -5.64
N VAL A 104 2.67 0.03 -4.95
CA VAL A 104 2.38 -0.53 -3.63
C VAL A 104 2.16 0.59 -2.62
N VAL A 105 3.06 1.57 -2.56
CA VAL A 105 2.95 2.74 -1.67
C VAL A 105 1.69 3.54 -1.95
N ALA A 106 1.33 3.77 -3.22
CA ALA A 106 0.09 4.44 -3.57
C ALA A 106 -1.14 3.66 -3.09
N ALA A 107 -1.13 2.33 -3.19
CA ALA A 107 -2.21 1.50 -2.65
C ALA A 107 -2.31 1.60 -1.12
N PHE A 108 -1.19 1.64 -0.40
CA PHE A 108 -1.16 1.94 1.03
C PHE A 108 -1.73 3.32 1.35
N ALA A 109 -1.35 4.35 0.58
CA ALA A 109 -1.85 5.70 0.79
C ALA A 109 -3.35 5.80 0.58
N ASP A 110 -3.92 5.01 -0.33
CA ASP A 110 -5.34 5.04 -0.65
C ASP A 110 -6.18 4.18 0.33
N GLN A 111 -5.68 3.01 0.71
CA GLN A 111 -6.48 2.00 1.43
C GLN A 111 -6.18 1.90 2.93
N ALA A 112 -5.03 2.42 3.39
CA ALA A 112 -4.63 2.36 4.80
C ALA A 112 -4.93 3.66 5.57
N SER A 113 -5.42 3.50 6.79
CA SER A 113 -5.42 4.53 7.83
C SER A 113 -4.06 4.50 8.54
N VAL A 114 -3.38 5.65 8.57
CA VAL A 114 -2.07 5.84 9.22
C VAL A 114 -2.27 6.22 10.67
#